data_AF-A0A229VUX5-F1
#
_entry.id   AF-A0A229VUX5-F1
#
_cell.length_a   1.000
_cell.length_b   1.000
_cell.length_c   1.000
_cell.angle_alpha   90.00
_cell.angle_beta   90.00
_cell.angle_gamma   90.00
#
_symmetry.space_group_name_H-M   'P 1'
#
loop_
_entity.id
_entity.type
_entity.pdbx_description
1 polymer ?
#
loop_
_entity_poly.entity_id
_entity_poly.type
_entity_poly.pdbx_seq_one_letter_code
_entity_poly.pdbx_strand_id
1 'polypeptide(L)' 'MDRKRIMEEAIHSGEMEGAYVSAEFRSDAEQYVKGDFTIEELMTRTKRRWKIDKPEARVAHA' A
#
# COMPACT_ATOMS: atom_id res chain seq x y z
N MET A 1 -11.19 -14.91 -8.12
CA MET A 1 -10.07 -13.95 -8.21
C MET A 1 -8.97 -14.48 -7.31
N ASP A 2 -7.77 -14.74 -7.83
CA ASP A 2 -6.65 -15.19 -7.01
C ASP A 2 -5.96 -13.98 -6.38
N ARG A 3 -6.28 -13.71 -5.11
CA ARG A 3 -5.76 -12.55 -4.38
C ARG A 3 -4.23 -12.60 -4.26
N LYS A 4 -3.65 -13.79 -4.13
CA LYS A 4 -2.21 -13.97 -3.98
C LYS A 4 -1.51 -13.53 -5.24
N ARG A 5 -1.90 -14.10 -6.39
CA ARG A 5 -1.33 -13.74 -7.69
C ARG A 5 -1.44 -12.24 -7.98
N ILE A 6 -2.59 -11.63 -7.70
CA ILE A 6 -2.81 -10.20 -7.93
C ILE A 6 -1.88 -9.34 -7.07
N MET A 7 -1.69 -9.69 -5.80
CA MET A 7 -0.78 -8.94 -4.92
C MET A 7 0.69 -9.13 -5.32
N GLU A 8 1.09 -10.35 -5.70
CA GLU A 8 2.44 -10.61 -6.20
C GLU A 8 2.74 -9.82 -7.48
N GLU A 9 1.82 -9.80 -8.45
CA GLU A 9 1.94 -9.03 -9.68
C GLU A 9 1.98 -7.52 -9.42
N ALA A 10 1.13 -7.00 -8.53
CA ALA A 10 1.09 -5.59 -8.20
C ALA A 10 2.37 -5.11 -7.50
N ILE A 11 2.89 -5.90 -6.55
CA ILE A 11 4.16 -5.62 -5.86
C ILE A 11 5.31 -5.67 -6.86
N HIS A 12 5.37 -6.71 -7.68
CA HIS A 12 6.43 -6.86 -8.65
C HIS A 12 6.44 -5.74 -9.70
N SER A 13 5.27 -5.36 -10.23
CA SER A 13 5.14 -4.23 -11.15
C SER A 13 5.62 -2.92 -10.51
N GLY A 14 5.20 -2.65 -9.27
CA GLY A 14 5.65 -1.47 -8.54
C GLY A 14 7.17 -1.46 -8.34
N GLU A 15 7.77 -2.58 -7.96
CA GLU A 15 9.22 -2.70 -7.79
C GLU A 15 9.98 -2.53 -9.11
N MET A 16 9.46 -3.05 -10.23
CA MET A 16 10.03 -2.83 -11.57
C MET A 16 9.97 -1.35 -11.98
N GLU A 17 8.94 -0.62 -11.55
CA GLU A 17 8.80 0.82 -11.76
C GLU A 17 9.65 1.66 -10.77
N GLY A 18 10.40 1.00 -9.87
CA GLY A 18 11.25 1.65 -8.87
C GLY A 18 10.50 2.12 -7.62
N ALA A 19 9.24 1.72 -7.43
CA ALA A 19 8.49 2.01 -6.23
C ALA A 19 9.00 1.15 -5.05
N TYR A 20 9.19 1.80 -3.89
CA TYR A 20 9.46 1.10 -2.65
C TYR A 20 8.16 0.56 -2.05
N VAL A 21 8.09 -0.76 -1.86
CA VAL A 21 6.97 -1.42 -1.18
C VAL A 21 7.36 -1.69 0.28
N SER A 22 6.71 -0.98 1.20
CA SER A 22 7.05 -1.06 2.63
C SER A 22 6.69 -2.41 3.26
N ALA A 23 7.37 -2.76 4.35
CA ALA A 23 7.10 -3.98 5.11
C ALA A 23 5.65 -4.02 5.66
N GLU A 24 5.13 -2.87 6.09
CA GLU A 24 3.75 -2.72 6.57
C GLU A 24 2.74 -2.98 5.46
N PHE A 25 3.02 -2.51 4.24
CA PHE A 25 2.15 -2.82 3.10
C PHE A 25 2.19 -4.31 2.76
N ARG A 26 3.36 -4.95 2.81
CA ARG A 26 3.49 -6.40 2.58
C ARG A 26 2.70 -7.20 3.61
N SER A 27 2.77 -6.82 4.89
CA SER A 27 1.98 -7.46 5.96
C SER A 27 0.47 -7.31 5.75
N ASP A 28 0.00 -6.14 5.31
CA ASP A 28 -1.40 -5.94 4.97
C ASP A 28 -1.82 -6.74 3.72
N ALA A 29 -0.94 -6.86 2.72
CA ALA A 29 -1.18 -7.67 1.54
C ALA A 29 -1.39 -9.15 1.90
N GLU A 30 -0.59 -9.69 2.83
CA GLU A 30 -0.74 -11.08 3.31
C GLU A 30 -2.09 -11.31 4.00
N GLN A 31 -2.54 -10.38 4.85
CA GLN A 31 -3.85 -10.46 5.50
C GLN A 31 -5.00 -10.35 4.49
N TYR A 32 -4.88 -9.47 3.49
CA TYR A 32 -5.85 -9.40 2.38
C TYR A 32 -5.92 -10.71 1.60
N VAL A 33 -4.77 -11.34 1.31
CA VAL A 33 -4.69 -12.65 0.64
C VAL A 33 -5.38 -13.75 1.45
N LYS A 34 -5.21 -13.73 2.79
CA LYS A 34 -5.87 -14.68 3.71
C LYS A 34 -7.38 -14.51 3.79
N GLY A 35 -7.91 -13.35 3.41
CA GLY A 35 -9.34 -13.07 3.50
C GLY A 35 -9.74 -12.31 4.77
N ASP A 36 -8.78 -11.85 5.57
CA ASP A 36 -9.05 -11.20 6.86
C ASP A 36 -9.75 -9.85 6.70
N PHE A 37 -9.60 -9.19 5.55
CA PHE A 37 -10.31 -7.96 5.20
C PHE A 37 -10.46 -7.78 3.68
N THR A 38 -11.24 -6.76 3.30
CA THR A 38 -11.58 -6.40 1.92
C THR A 38 -10.50 -5.55 1.23
N ILE A 39 -10.56 -5.42 -0.09
CA ILE A 39 -9.64 -4.53 -0.83
C ILE A 39 -9.82 -3.06 -0.42
N GLU A 40 -11.04 -2.65 -0.05
CA GLU A 40 -11.33 -1.29 0.42
C GLU A 40 -10.64 -0.98 1.76
N GLU A 41 -10.59 -1.97 2.64
CA GLU A 41 -9.85 -1.89 3.90
C GLU A 41 -8.34 -1.84 3.68
N LEU A 42 -7.79 -2.63 2.73
CA LEU A 42 -6.38 -2.53 2.33
C LEU A 42 -6.01 -1.11 1.89
N MET A 43 -6.83 -0.53 1.01
CA MET A 43 -6.63 0.81 0.48
C MET A 43 -6.79 1.87 1.56
N THR A 44 -7.73 1.70 2.49
CA THR A 44 -7.91 2.61 3.63
C THR A 44 -6.70 2.62 4.55
N ARG A 45 -6.15 1.45 4.92
CA ARG A 45 -4.94 1.33 5.74
C ARG A 45 -3.74 2.00 5.04
N THR A 46 -3.56 1.72 3.76
CA THR A 46 -2.48 2.30 2.94
C THR A 46 -2.58 3.82 2.83
N LYS A 47 -3.79 4.36 2.56
CA LYS A 47 -4.02 5.81 2.49
C LYS A 47 -3.80 6.50 3.83
N ARG A 48 -4.20 5.88 4.95
CA ARG A 48 -3.95 6.44 6.30
C ARG A 48 -2.46 6.60 6.55
N ARG A 49 -1.63 5.60 6.21
CA ARG A 49 -0.16 5.70 6.29
C ARG A 49 0.38 6.86 5.46
N TRP A 50 -0.01 6.94 4.20
CA TRP A 50 0.40 8.04 3.31
C TRP A 50 0.01 9.44 3.80
N LYS A 51 -1.11 9.58 4.51
CA LYS A 51 -1.52 10.86 5.11
C LYS A 51 -0.70 11.22 6.35
N ILE A 52 -0.18 10.25 7.07
CA ILE A 52 0.66 10.45 8.25
C ILE A 52 2.11 10.75 7.83
N ASP A 53 2.61 10.08 6.79
CA ASP A 53 3.98 10.24 6.28
C ASP A 53 4.18 11.47 5.40
N LYS A 54 3.11 12.15 4.95
CA LYS A 54 3.27 13.48 4.39
C LYS A 54 3.58 14.44 5.54
N PRO A 55 4.79 15.03 5.65
CA PRO A 55 4.90 16.27 6.40
C PRO A 55 3.91 17.22 5.74
N GLU A 56 3.07 17.89 6.53
CA GLU A 56 2.30 19.02 6.04
C GLU A 56 3.26 19.83 5.17
N ALA A 57 2.98 19.93 3.87
CA ALA A 57 3.76 20.76 2.99
C ALA A 57 3.69 22.14 3.60
N ARG A 58 4.74 22.56 4.32
CA ARG A 58 4.89 23.91 4.83
C ARG A 58 4.75 24.77 3.59
N VAL A 59 3.57 25.37 3.46
CA VAL A 59 3.29 26.33 2.40
C VAL A 59 4.17 27.52 2.74
N ALA A 60 5.41 27.49 2.25
CA ALA A 60 6.29 28.64 2.26
C ALA A 60 5.74 29.59 1.19
N HIS A 61 4.74 30.39 1.58
CA HIS A 61 4.49 31.63 0.88
C HIS A 61 5.65 32.57 1.22
N ALA A 62 6.50 32.79 0.23
CA ALA A 62 7.46 33.89 0.17
C ALA A 62 6.72 35.23 0.08
#